data_AF-A0A7C8D0B1-F1
#
_entry.id   AF-A0A7C8D0B1-F1
#
_cell.length_a   1.000
_cell.length_b   1.000
_cell.length_c   1.000
_cell.angle_alpha   90.00
_cell.angle_beta   90.00
_cell.angle_gamma   90.00
#
_symmetry.space_group_name_H-M   'P 1'
#
loop_
_entity.id
_entity.type
_entity.pdbx_description
1 polymer ?
#
loop_
_entity_poly.entity_id
_entity_poly.type
_entity_poly.pdbx_seq_one_letter_code
_entity_poly.pdbx_strand_id
1 'polypeptide(L)' 'MIKAVLFDLGGVVLESPLNVIANFEKTMGLSGGAVNRVILQGGDTGPWACLERGEISMADFCQEIDARSENAGTPFSGQR' A
#
# COMPACT_ATOMS: atom_id res chain seq x y z
N MET A 1 -35.26 6.35 -13.44
CA MET A 1 -34.19 6.40 -14.46
C MET A 1 -32.92 6.83 -13.78
N ILE A 2 -31.84 6.05 -13.86
CA ILE A 2 -30.54 6.42 -13.27
C ILE A 2 -29.87 7.46 -14.18
N LYS A 3 -29.35 8.54 -13.59
CA LYS A 3 -28.73 9.67 -14.32
C LYS A 3 -27.20 9.66 -14.29
N ALA A 4 -26.60 8.98 -13.32
CA ALA A 4 -25.15 8.84 -13.18
C ALA A 4 -24.80 7.58 -12.40
N VAL A 5 -23.60 7.06 -12.66
CA VAL A 5 -22.96 5.98 -11.91
C VAL A 5 -21.50 6.37 -11.70
N LEU A 6 -20.98 6.15 -10.49
CA LEU A 6 -19.58 6.34 -10.16
C LEU A 6 -18.95 4.96 -9.93
N PHE A 7 -17.76 4.75 -10.49
CA PHE A 7 -16.99 3.54 -10.33
C PHE A 7 -15.69 3.87 -9.59
N ASP A 8 -15.37 3.09 -8.59
CA ASP A 8 -14.00 3.00 -8.09
C ASP A 8 -13.11 2.34 -9.15
N LEU A 9 -11.79 2.47 -9.00
CA LEU A 9 -10.83 1.81 -9.86
C LEU A 9 -10.43 0.45 -9.29
N GLY A 10 -9.88 0.41 -8.07
CA GLY A 10 -9.28 -0.80 -7.50
C GLY A 10 -10.30 -1.89 -7.17
N GLY A 11 -10.21 -3.03 -7.86
CA GLY A 11 -11.14 -4.16 -7.65
C GLY A 11 -12.51 -3.97 -8.31
N VAL A 12 -12.72 -2.89 -9.06
CA VAL A 12 -13.96 -2.62 -9.82
C VAL A 12 -13.65 -2.55 -11.31
N VAL A 13 -12.94 -1.50 -11.74
CA VAL A 13 -12.50 -1.35 -13.14
C VAL A 13 -11.17 -2.04 -13.37
N LEU A 14 -10.28 -2.00 -12.38
CA LEU A 14 -8.98 -2.66 -12.36
C LEU A 14 -9.03 -3.87 -11.42
N GLU A 15 -8.14 -4.84 -11.64
CA GLU A 15 -7.95 -5.94 -10.69
C GLU A 15 -7.46 -5.42 -9.33
N SER A 16 -7.78 -6.18 -8.28
CA SER A 16 -7.32 -5.83 -6.94
C SER A 16 -5.80 -5.99 -6.81
N PRO A 17 -5.09 -5.02 -6.20
CA PRO A 17 -3.64 -5.12 -5.99
C PRO A 17 -3.27 -6.18 -4.95
N LEU A 18 -4.23 -6.74 -4.20
CA LEU A 18 -3.96 -7.69 -3.12
C LEU A 18 -3.23 -8.95 -3.59
N ASN A 19 -3.54 -9.45 -4.80
CA ASN A 19 -2.85 -10.61 -5.36
C ASN A 19 -1.39 -10.29 -5.72
N VAL A 20 -1.13 -9.07 -6.20
CA VAL A 20 0.23 -8.60 -6.53
C VAL A 20 1.05 -8.49 -5.25
N ILE A 21 0.48 -7.90 -4.19
CA ILE A 21 1.12 -7.79 -2.87
C ILE A 21 1.42 -9.18 -2.30
N ALA A 22 0.45 -10.09 -2.32
CA ALA A 22 0.66 -11.45 -1.81
C ALA A 22 1.74 -12.23 -2.58
N ASN A 23 1.86 -12.01 -3.89
CA ASN A 23 2.93 -12.61 -4.68
C ASN A 23 4.29 -11.98 -4.37
N PHE A 24 4.35 -10.66 -4.22
CA PHE A 24 5.56 -9.97 -3.77
C PHE A 24 6.04 -10.49 -2.42
N GLU A 25 5.13 -10.63 -1.44
CA GLU A 25 5.46 -11.19 -0.12
C GLU A 25 6.06 -12.59 -0.24
N LYS A 26 5.49 -13.46 -1.09
CA LYS A 26 6.05 -14.80 -1.35
C LYS A 26 7.43 -14.74 -1.98
N THR A 27 7.62 -13.90 -3.00
CA THR A 27 8.90 -13.74 -3.69
C THR A 27 10.00 -13.23 -2.75
N MET A 28 9.64 -12.37 -1.81
CA MET A 28 10.55 -11.80 -0.82
C MET A 28 10.68 -12.64 0.45
N GLY A 29 9.97 -13.78 0.56
CA GLY A 29 10.00 -14.65 1.74
C GLY A 29 9.36 -14.03 2.99
N LEU A 30 8.47 -13.04 2.82
CA LEU A 30 7.78 -12.36 3.90
C LEU A 30 6.60 -13.17 4.40
N SER A 31 6.24 -12.96 5.68
CA SER A 31 5.01 -13.51 6.22
C SER A 31 3.80 -12.86 5.54
N GLY A 32 2.75 -13.65 5.26
CA GLY A 32 1.53 -13.14 4.63
C GLY A 32 0.96 -11.90 5.35
N GLY A 33 0.64 -10.88 4.56
CA GLY A 33 0.12 -9.59 5.01
C GLY A 33 1.14 -8.69 5.71
N ALA A 34 2.44 -9.01 5.70
CA ALA A 34 3.48 -8.14 6.26
C ALA A 34 3.49 -6.75 5.60
N VAL A 35 3.38 -6.69 4.28
CA VAL A 35 3.37 -5.43 3.53
C VAL A 35 2.15 -4.60 3.90
N ASN A 36 0.97 -5.22 3.90
CA ASN A 36 -0.28 -4.53 4.28
C ASN A 36 -0.24 -4.00 5.73
N ARG A 37 0.33 -4.75 6.67
CA ARG A 37 0.48 -4.28 8.06
C ARG A 37 1.35 -3.03 8.16
N VAL A 38 2.44 -2.96 7.39
CA VAL A 38 3.34 -1.81 7.37
C VAL A 38 2.67 -0.61 6.71
N ILE A 39 2.03 -0.80 5.54
CA ILE A 39 1.39 0.28 4.77
C ILE A 39 0.21 0.90 5.55
N LEU A 40 -0.60 0.08 6.22
CA LEU A 40 -1.79 0.55 6.95
C LEU A 40 -1.46 1.13 8.34
N GLN A 41 -0.21 1.06 8.79
CA GLN A 41 0.17 1.56 10.10
C GLN A 41 -0.02 3.08 10.19
N GLY A 42 -0.76 3.53 11.20
CA GLY A 42 -1.06 4.96 11.42
C GLY A 42 -2.41 5.44 10.87
N GLY A 43 -3.15 4.57 10.17
CA GLY A 43 -4.51 4.85 9.71
C GLY A 43 -4.60 6.13 8.88
N ASP A 44 -5.56 7.00 9.20
CA ASP A 44 -5.82 8.25 8.47
C ASP A 44 -4.65 9.24 8.48
N THR A 45 -3.74 9.09 9.44
CA THR A 45 -2.52 9.92 9.58
C THR A 45 -1.25 9.19 9.11
N GLY A 46 -1.40 7.95 8.63
CA GLY A 46 -0.32 7.13 8.11
C GLY A 46 0.13 7.58 6.71
N PRO A 47 1.32 7.16 6.27
CA PRO A 47 1.91 7.60 5.01
C PRO A 47 1.04 7.24 3.80
N TRP A 48 0.32 6.11 3.84
CA TRP A 48 -0.62 5.74 2.78
C TRP A 48 -1.74 6.77 2.61
N ALA A 49 -2.41 7.11 3.72
CA ALA A 49 -3.51 8.07 3.68
C ALA A 49 -3.03 9.47 3.29
N CYS A 50 -1.83 9.87 3.73
CA CYS A 50 -1.19 11.12 3.31
C CYS A 50 -0.87 11.12 1.80
N LEU A 51 -0.38 10.00 1.25
CA LEU A 51 -0.12 9.85 -0.18
C LEU A 51 -1.42 9.96 -0.99
N GLU A 52 -2.48 9.26 -0.58
CA GLU A 52 -3.79 9.31 -1.26
C GLU A 52 -4.40 10.73 -1.27
N ARG A 53 -4.13 11.53 -0.24
CA ARG A 53 -4.54 12.94 -0.16
C ARG A 53 -3.57 13.90 -0.85
N GLY A 54 -2.42 13.43 -1.34
CA GLY A 54 -1.39 14.24 -1.98
C GLY A 54 -0.59 15.13 -1.01
N GLU A 55 -0.55 14.78 0.27
CA GLU A 55 0.16 15.53 1.33
C GLU A 55 1.67 15.23 1.34
N ILE A 56 2.09 14.08 0.80
CA ILE A 56 3.48 13.67 0.65
C ILE A 56 3.76 13.18 -0.77
N SER A 57 5.02 13.25 -1.20
CA SER A 57 5.41 12.71 -2.50
C SER A 57 5.51 11.18 -2.47
N MET A 58 5.51 10.54 -3.64
CA MET A 58 5.78 9.11 -3.75
C MET A 58 7.17 8.74 -3.20
N ALA A 59 8.17 9.62 -3.38
CA ALA A 59 9.52 9.39 -2.87
C ALA A 59 9.53 9.38 -1.33
N ASP A 60 8.87 10.36 -0.70
CA ASP A 60 8.73 10.43 0.76
C ASP A 60 7.94 9.22 1.29
N PHE A 61 6.86 8.84 0.59
CA PHE A 61 6.11 7.63 0.92
C PHE A 61 6.99 6.38 0.91
N CYS A 62 7.77 6.15 -0.16
CA CYS A 62 8.66 4.98 -0.23
C CYS A 62 9.68 5.01 0.92
N GLN A 63 10.28 6.16 1.24
CA GLN A 63 11.24 6.28 2.33
C GLN A 63 10.61 5.96 3.70
N GLU A 64 9.39 6.44 3.95
CA GLU A 64 8.66 6.15 5.18
C GLU A 64 8.28 4.66 5.30
N ILE A 65 7.90 4.02 4.19
CA ILE A 65 7.60 2.59 4.17
C ILE A 65 8.85 1.74 4.41
N ASP A 66 9.98 2.08 3.80
CA ASP A 66 11.26 1.37 4.01
C ASP A 66 11.62 1.40 5.50
N ALA A 67 11.64 2.59 6.11
CA ALA A 67 11.94 2.77 7.54
C ALA A 67 10.96 2.01 8.45
N ARG A 68 9.66 1.98 8.12
CA ARG A 68 8.66 1.23 8.89
C ARG A 68 8.81 -0.27 8.74
N SER A 69 9.15 -0.76 7.55
CA SER A 69 9.37 -2.19 7.30
C SER A 69 10.56 -2.73 8.09
N GLU A 70 11.63 -1.93 8.19
CA GLU A 70 12.80 -2.23 9.01
C GLU A 70 12.43 -2.29 10.50
N ASN A 71 11.73 -1.28 11.00
CA ASN A 71 11.27 -1.22 12.40
C ASN A 71 10.29 -2.35 12.76
N ALA A 72 9.52 -2.84 11.79
CA ALA A 72 8.61 -3.97 11.95
C ALA A 72 9.32 -5.34 11.87
N GLY A 73 10.64 -5.37 11.63
CA GLY A 73 11.43 -6.60 11.52
C GLY A 73 11.14 -7.40 10.24
N THR A 74 10.58 -6.75 9.22
CA THR A 74 10.21 -7.36 7.93
C THR A 74 10.69 -6.47 6.78
N PRO A 75 12.00 -6.24 6.65
CA PRO A 75 12.53 -5.23 5.73
C PRO A 75 12.16 -5.57 4.28
N PHE A 76 11.56 -4.60 3.59
CA PHE A 76 11.35 -4.61 2.14
C PHE A 76 11.47 -3.18 1.60
N SER A 77 11.63 -3.03 0.29
CA SER A 77 11.70 -1.71 -0.33
C SER A 77 10.35 -1.35 -0.96
N GLY A 78 9.81 -0.19 -0.62
CA GLY A 78 8.63 0.42 -1.24
C GLY A 78 8.89 0.95 -2.66
N GLN A 79 10.12 0.84 -3.18
CA GLN A 79 10.46 1.17 -4.57
C GLN A 79 10.47 -0.04 -5.51
N ARG A 80 10.27 -1.26 -5.01
CA ARG A 80 10.39 -2.51 -5.77
C ARG A 80 9.09 -3.30 -5.82
#